data_AF-A0A0S4J5P4-F1
#
_entry.id   AF-A0A0S4J5P4-F1
#
_cell.length_a   1.000
_cell.length_b   1.000
_cell.length_c   1.000
_cell.angle_alpha   90.00
_cell.angle_beta   90.00
_cell.angle_gamma   90.00
#
_symmetry.space_group_name_H-M   'P 1'
#
loop_
_entity.id
_entity.type
_entity.pdbx_description
1 polymer ?
#
loop_
_entity_poly.entity_id
_entity_poly.type
_entity_poly.pdbx_seq_one_letter_code
_entity_poly.pdbx_strand_id
1 'polypeptide(L)'
;MISAQATRSCLRRIPHAAILARRMSCTDHYASAALVTPRRTYFYHIPEDLVPQGQATNAIHSSSVPSERMKVIREYALGPVFGSRRAVCHLGFTMPRKALMEVKPELPAALAELLDVHVDDIELGPIEMLQDRLLHRSKGDALCPRVSPVDGRRVADSFVPVYFKEASPFTEEDAQALGEVLLAMYELNEAAALQDLGVTFVELDSEDVSDFTFSSIGGEEVSEEEMEAVSTRWEKRIQQQESYSVIS
;
A
#
# COMPACT_ATOMS: atom_id res chain seq x y z
N MET A 1 33.00 -2.38 -39.77
CA MET A 1 32.81 -3.76 -40.27
C MET A 1 32.61 -4.67 -39.07
N ILE A 2 31.38 -5.12 -38.86
CA ILE A 2 30.92 -6.45 -38.39
C ILE A 2 29.42 -6.29 -38.10
N SER A 3 28.67 -7.19 -38.73
CA SER A 3 27.23 -7.32 -38.81
C SER A 3 26.72 -8.24 -37.70
N ALA A 4 25.56 -7.94 -37.11
CA ALA A 4 24.64 -8.92 -36.50
C ALA A 4 23.29 -8.20 -36.25
N GLN A 5 22.37 -8.24 -37.23
CA GLN A 5 21.25 -9.19 -37.29
C GLN A 5 20.29 -9.14 -36.09
N ALA A 6 19.19 -8.42 -36.33
CA ALA A 6 17.96 -8.49 -35.56
C ALA A 6 17.26 -9.84 -35.79
N THR A 7 16.90 -10.53 -34.72
CA THR A 7 15.96 -11.66 -34.76
C THR A 7 14.71 -11.31 -33.97
N ARG A 8 13.65 -11.01 -34.73
CA ARG A 8 12.25 -11.01 -34.29
C ARG A 8 11.88 -12.44 -33.89
N SER A 9 11.51 -12.68 -32.63
CA SER A 9 10.90 -13.94 -32.23
C SER A 9 9.39 -13.87 -32.36
N CYS A 10 8.86 -14.94 -32.96
CA CYS A 10 7.51 -15.09 -33.46
C CYS A 10 6.45 -15.05 -32.36
N LEU A 11 5.44 -14.21 -32.55
CA LEU A 11 4.08 -14.41 -32.05
C LEU A 11 3.56 -15.75 -32.59
N ARG A 12 3.67 -16.83 -31.82
CA ARG A 12 2.96 -18.08 -32.07
C ARG A 12 1.48 -17.85 -31.78
N ARG A 13 0.73 -17.53 -32.84
CA ARG A 13 -0.72 -17.72 -32.89
C ARG A 13 -1.02 -19.17 -32.53
N ILE A 14 -1.83 -19.34 -31.50
CA ILE A 14 -2.48 -20.61 -31.15
C ILE A 14 -3.52 -20.91 -32.26
N PRO A 15 -3.45 -22.04 -32.97
CA PRO A 15 -4.52 -22.46 -33.87
C PRO A 15 -5.10 -23.78 -33.33
N HIS A 16 -6.05 -23.72 -32.40
CA HIS A 16 -6.78 -24.92 -31.99
C HIS A 16 -8.27 -24.60 -31.79
N ALA A 17 -8.95 -24.40 -32.91
CA ALA A 17 -10.38 -24.70 -33.08
C ALA A 17 -10.78 -24.56 -34.57
N ALA A 18 -10.07 -25.24 -35.47
CA ALA A 18 -10.59 -25.47 -36.81
C ALA A 18 -11.63 -26.59 -36.73
N ILE A 19 -12.89 -26.19 -36.49
CA ILE A 19 -14.06 -27.05 -36.63
C ILE A 19 -14.18 -27.41 -38.12
N LEU A 20 -13.63 -28.57 -38.50
CA LEU A 20 -13.84 -29.16 -39.82
C LEU A 20 -15.28 -29.72 -39.89
N ALA A 21 -16.24 -28.85 -40.21
CA ALA A 21 -17.55 -29.28 -40.69
C ALA A 21 -17.40 -29.83 -42.12
N ARG A 22 -17.05 -31.11 -42.22
CA ARG A 22 -16.98 -31.85 -43.47
C ARG A 22 -18.43 -32.13 -43.94
N ARG A 23 -18.90 -31.39 -44.93
CA ARG A 23 -20.10 -31.71 -45.72
C ARG A 23 -19.92 -33.11 -46.31
N MET A 24 -20.64 -34.11 -45.79
CA MET A 24 -20.83 -35.39 -46.47
C MET A 24 -22.24 -35.38 -47.08
N SER A 25 -22.27 -35.54 -48.39
CA SER A 25 -23.45 -35.72 -49.21
C SER A 25 -24.12 -37.06 -48.90
N CYS A 26 -25.45 -37.04 -48.97
CA CYS A 26 -26.39 -38.11 -48.63
C CYS A 26 -26.09 -39.45 -49.31
N THR A 27 -26.13 -40.52 -48.51
CA THR A 27 -26.80 -41.79 -48.87
C THR A 27 -27.32 -42.44 -47.58
N ASP A 28 -28.62 -42.70 -47.55
CA ASP A 28 -29.37 -43.30 -46.45
C ASP A 28 -28.81 -44.66 -46.04
N HIS A 29 -28.09 -44.72 -44.92
CA HIS A 29 -27.97 -45.91 -44.08
C HIS A 29 -28.16 -45.44 -42.63
N TYR A 30 -29.17 -45.99 -41.95
CA TYR A 30 -29.39 -45.87 -40.51
C TYR A 30 -28.23 -46.55 -39.74
N ALA A 31 -27.04 -45.97 -39.80
CA ALA A 31 -25.99 -46.25 -38.85
C ALA A 31 -26.30 -45.39 -37.63
N SER A 32 -26.66 -46.02 -36.51
CA SER A 32 -26.71 -45.39 -35.20
C SER A 32 -25.34 -44.76 -34.94
N ALA A 33 -25.22 -43.47 -35.26
CA ALA A 33 -24.06 -42.68 -34.92
C ALA A 33 -24.14 -42.52 -33.41
N ALA A 34 -23.51 -43.45 -32.69
CA ALA A 34 -23.26 -43.29 -31.26
C ALA A 34 -22.67 -41.89 -31.07
N LEU A 35 -23.39 -41.04 -30.34
CA LEU A 35 -22.89 -39.76 -29.87
C LEU A 35 -21.66 -40.07 -29.01
N VAL A 36 -20.49 -40.13 -29.65
CA VAL A 36 -19.20 -40.14 -28.97
C VAL A 36 -19.08 -38.76 -28.35
N THR A 37 -19.56 -38.66 -27.11
CA THR A 37 -19.25 -37.50 -26.28
C THR A 37 -17.73 -37.40 -26.24
N PRO A 38 -17.14 -36.23 -26.56
CA PRO A 38 -15.70 -36.06 -26.42
C PRO A 38 -15.38 -36.42 -24.98
N ARG A 39 -14.61 -37.51 -24.80
CA ARG A 39 -14.07 -37.88 -23.49
C ARG A 39 -13.47 -36.62 -22.91
N ARG A 40 -13.95 -36.20 -21.73
CA ARG A 40 -13.48 -35.00 -21.05
C ARG A 40 -11.95 -35.06 -20.92
N THR A 41 -11.25 -34.41 -21.83
CA THR A 41 -9.81 -34.21 -21.76
C THR A 41 -9.58 -33.03 -20.83
N TYR A 42 -9.12 -33.31 -19.62
CA TYR A 42 -8.65 -32.29 -18.70
C TYR A 42 -7.18 -32.00 -19.05
N PHE A 43 -6.86 -30.73 -19.23
CA PHE A 43 -5.47 -30.27 -19.34
C PHE A 43 -5.03 -29.75 -17.97
N TYR A 44 -3.85 -30.18 -17.52
CA TYR A 44 -3.23 -29.56 -16.35
C TYR A 44 -2.88 -28.11 -16.69
N HIS A 45 -3.14 -27.20 -15.76
CA HIS A 45 -2.82 -25.77 -15.91
C HIS A 45 -1.33 -25.47 -15.64
N ILE A 46 -0.60 -26.44 -15.10
CA ILE A 46 0.81 -26.33 -14.73
C ILE A 46 1.63 -27.11 -15.77
N PRO A 47 2.46 -26.44 -16.59
CA PRO A 47 3.34 -27.13 -17.52
C PRO A 47 4.54 -27.77 -16.77
N GLU A 48 5.16 -28.78 -17.36
CA GLU A 48 6.27 -29.54 -16.75
C GLU A 48 7.53 -28.69 -16.51
N ASP A 49 7.67 -27.57 -17.22
CA ASP A 49 8.80 -26.65 -17.17
C ASP A 49 8.57 -25.43 -16.26
N LEU A 50 7.46 -25.38 -15.50
CA LEU A 50 7.17 -24.26 -14.60
C LEU A 50 8.25 -24.06 -13.53
N VAL A 51 8.80 -25.17 -13.01
CA VAL A 51 9.92 -25.15 -12.05
C VAL A 51 11.10 -25.87 -12.70
N PRO A 52 12.25 -25.21 -12.89
CA PRO A 52 13.43 -25.82 -13.47
C PRO A 52 13.85 -27.09 -12.73
N GLN A 53 14.20 -28.13 -13.48
CA GLN A 53 14.62 -29.41 -12.89
C GLN A 53 15.85 -29.21 -12.00
N GLY A 54 15.77 -29.76 -10.78
CA GLY A 54 16.84 -29.68 -9.78
C GLY A 54 16.90 -28.37 -9.00
N GLN A 55 15.98 -27.41 -9.24
CA GLN A 55 15.94 -26.17 -8.45
C GLN A 55 15.14 -26.38 -7.16
N ALA A 56 15.79 -26.12 -6.02
CA ALA A 56 15.10 -26.07 -4.73
C ALA A 56 14.18 -24.84 -4.67
N THR A 57 12.98 -25.01 -4.11
CA THR A 57 12.06 -23.91 -3.83
C THR A 57 12.28 -23.38 -2.42
N ASN A 58 11.94 -22.11 -2.21
CA ASN A 58 11.96 -21.53 -0.87
C ASN A 58 10.85 -22.15 -0.01
N ALA A 59 11.11 -22.29 1.28
CA ALA A 59 10.10 -22.69 2.23
C ALA A 59 8.98 -21.63 2.30
N ILE A 60 7.73 -22.06 2.20
CA ILE A 60 6.55 -21.17 2.25
C ILE A 60 6.02 -20.95 3.68
N HIS A 61 6.58 -21.65 4.67
CA HIS A 61 6.18 -21.56 6.07
C HIS A 61 7.38 -21.77 6.99
N SER A 62 7.31 -21.22 8.21
CA SER A 62 8.36 -21.33 9.21
C SER A 62 8.64 -22.76 9.67
N SER A 63 7.60 -23.59 9.82
CA SER A 63 7.72 -25.00 10.25
C SER A 63 6.59 -25.86 9.67
N SER A 64 6.82 -27.16 9.52
CA SER A 64 5.77 -28.13 9.17
C SER A 64 4.86 -28.44 10.37
N VAL A 65 5.32 -28.17 11.61
CA VAL A 65 4.58 -28.42 12.85
C VAL A 65 3.56 -27.30 13.08
N PRO A 66 2.24 -27.61 13.17
CA PRO A 66 1.21 -26.57 13.32
C PRO A 66 1.36 -25.70 14.58
N SER A 67 1.76 -26.30 15.70
CA SER A 67 1.92 -25.57 16.97
C SER A 67 3.06 -24.55 16.93
N GLU A 68 4.17 -24.87 16.26
CA GLU A 68 5.27 -23.93 16.06
C GLU A 68 4.88 -22.79 15.12
N ARG A 69 4.15 -23.09 14.04
CA ARG A 69 3.61 -22.05 13.17
C ARG A 69 2.68 -21.11 13.92
N MET A 70 1.82 -21.64 14.79
CA MET A 70 0.89 -20.83 15.56
C MET A 70 1.63 -19.89 16.51
N LYS A 71 2.69 -20.36 17.19
CA LYS A 71 3.54 -19.51 18.03
C LYS A 71 4.16 -18.37 17.23
N VAL A 72 4.67 -18.65 16.04
CA VAL A 72 5.23 -17.61 15.16
C VAL A 72 4.16 -16.61 14.73
N ILE A 73 2.98 -17.09 14.31
CA ILE A 73 1.86 -16.22 13.92
C ILE A 73 1.45 -15.32 15.09
N ARG A 74 1.35 -15.85 16.31
CA ARG A 74 1.04 -15.05 17.51
C ARG A 74 2.08 -13.97 17.78
N GLU A 75 3.34 -14.35 17.71
CA GLU A 75 4.44 -13.40 17.94
C GLU A 75 4.37 -12.21 16.97
N TYR A 76 4.06 -12.45 15.69
CA TYR A 76 3.94 -11.37 14.69
C TYR A 76 2.62 -10.61 14.77
N ALA A 77 1.52 -11.27 15.12
CA ALA A 77 0.21 -10.61 15.25
C ALA A 77 0.13 -9.68 16.46
N LEU A 78 0.83 -10.02 17.55
CA LEU A 78 0.91 -9.21 18.78
C LEU A 78 2.16 -8.33 18.82
N GLY A 79 2.98 -8.35 17.76
CA GLY A 79 4.12 -7.45 17.65
C GLY A 79 3.68 -6.03 17.30
N PRO A 80 4.56 -5.04 17.52
CA PRO A 80 4.26 -3.67 17.14
C PRO A 80 4.10 -3.55 15.61
N VAL A 81 3.28 -2.61 15.16
CA VAL A 81 3.12 -2.31 13.74
C VAL A 81 4.37 -1.56 13.28
N PHE A 82 5.29 -2.30 12.66
CA PHE A 82 6.53 -1.69 12.17
C PHE A 82 6.26 -0.77 10.99
N GLY A 83 6.77 0.45 11.08
CA GLY A 83 6.68 1.44 10.00
C GLY A 83 5.33 2.14 9.90
N SER A 84 4.38 1.90 10.83
CA SER A 84 3.29 2.85 11.01
C SER A 84 3.89 4.17 11.49
N ARG A 85 3.47 5.25 10.85
CA ARG A 85 3.79 6.61 11.24
C ARG A 85 2.50 7.41 11.15
N ARG A 86 2.20 8.16 12.19
CA ARG A 86 1.05 9.06 12.20
C ARG A 86 1.45 10.38 11.56
N ALA A 87 0.74 10.80 10.53
CA ALA A 87 0.96 12.12 9.96
C ALA A 87 0.38 13.17 10.92
N VAL A 88 1.08 14.28 11.10
CA VAL A 88 0.57 15.45 11.83
C VAL A 88 -0.60 16.06 11.06
N CYS A 89 -0.44 16.17 9.75
CA CYS A 89 -1.47 16.64 8.84
C CYS A 89 -1.18 16.20 7.40
N HIS A 90 -2.17 16.38 6.53
CA HIS A 90 -2.03 16.25 5.09
C HIS A 90 -2.22 17.61 4.43
N LEU A 91 -1.19 18.05 3.68
CA LEU A 91 -1.26 19.26 2.88
C LEU A 91 -1.87 18.92 1.52
N GLY A 92 -3.01 19.54 1.22
CA GLY A 92 -3.77 19.35 -0.01
C GLY A 92 -3.40 20.37 -1.09
N PHE A 93 -3.25 19.88 -2.33
CA PHE A 93 -2.89 20.67 -3.50
C PHE A 93 -3.84 20.40 -4.66
N THR A 94 -4.10 21.41 -5.50
CA THR A 94 -4.80 21.29 -6.78
C THR A 94 -3.85 21.09 -7.97
N MET A 95 -2.54 21.12 -7.73
CA MET A 95 -1.53 20.98 -8.77
C MET A 95 -1.33 19.52 -9.20
N PRO A 96 -0.91 19.27 -10.46
CA PRO A 96 -0.51 17.93 -10.88
C PRO A 96 0.78 17.49 -10.20
N ARG A 97 0.95 16.18 -10.02
CA ARG A 97 2.14 15.55 -9.39
C ARG A 97 3.47 16.13 -9.84
N LYS A 98 3.63 16.42 -11.14
CA LYS A 98 4.89 16.93 -11.70
C LYS A 98 5.25 18.31 -11.13
N ALA A 99 4.29 19.22 -11.05
CA ALA A 99 4.51 20.55 -10.48
C ALA A 99 4.75 20.45 -8.97
N LEU A 100 3.99 19.60 -8.29
CA LEU A 100 4.17 19.37 -6.86
C LEU A 100 5.54 18.79 -6.51
N MET A 101 6.13 17.95 -7.38
CA MET A 101 7.51 17.47 -7.18
C MET A 101 8.56 18.58 -7.23
N GLU A 102 8.31 19.67 -7.96
CA GLU A 102 9.22 20.82 -8.03
C GLU A 102 9.14 21.66 -6.75
N VAL A 103 7.94 21.77 -6.14
CA VAL A 103 7.68 22.58 -4.94
C VAL A 103 7.91 21.81 -3.63
N LYS A 104 7.74 20.48 -3.63
CA LYS A 104 7.90 19.63 -2.44
C LYS A 104 9.17 19.90 -1.61
N PRO A 105 10.38 20.10 -2.18
CA PRO A 105 11.58 20.36 -1.36
C PRO A 105 11.56 21.70 -0.61
N GLU A 106 10.70 22.65 -0.98
CA GLU A 106 10.60 23.97 -0.32
C GLU A 106 9.64 23.94 0.88
N LEU A 107 8.68 23.00 0.89
CA LEU A 107 7.68 22.85 1.94
C LEU A 107 8.27 22.69 3.36
N PRO A 108 9.33 21.89 3.62
CA PRO A 108 9.87 21.74 4.97
C PRO A 108 10.38 23.05 5.55
N ALA A 109 10.99 23.91 4.73
CA ALA A 109 11.51 25.21 5.18
C ALA A 109 10.37 26.16 5.56
N ALA A 110 9.32 26.22 4.72
CA ALA A 110 8.14 27.03 5.02
C ALA A 110 7.38 26.53 6.27
N LEU A 111 7.26 25.21 6.44
CA LEU A 111 6.65 24.62 7.64
C LEU A 111 7.49 24.88 8.90
N ALA A 112 8.82 24.77 8.80
CA ALA A 112 9.74 25.05 9.89
C ALA A 112 9.64 26.50 10.39
N GLU A 113 9.60 27.45 9.46
CA GLU A 113 9.43 28.87 9.77
C GLU A 113 8.07 29.15 10.41
N LEU A 114 7.00 28.51 9.90
CA LEU A 114 5.65 28.71 10.41
C LEU A 114 5.45 28.16 11.83
N LEU A 115 6.05 27.00 12.12
CA LEU A 115 5.87 26.28 13.38
C LEU A 115 6.98 26.56 14.41
N ASP A 116 7.99 27.38 14.07
CA ASP A 116 9.17 27.65 14.89
C ASP A 116 9.92 26.36 15.29
N VAL A 117 10.12 25.45 14.32
CA VAL A 117 10.80 24.16 14.50
C VAL A 117 11.99 24.02 13.54
N HIS A 118 12.89 23.08 13.81
CA HIS A 118 14.03 22.86 12.91
C HIS A 118 13.59 22.13 11.63
N VAL A 119 14.16 22.50 10.49
CA VAL A 119 13.81 21.89 9.18
C VAL A 119 14.09 20.38 9.18
N ASP A 120 15.15 19.94 9.87
CA ASP A 120 15.51 18.52 9.94
C ASP A 120 14.52 17.68 10.74
N ASP A 121 13.69 18.31 11.57
CA ASP A 121 12.65 17.64 12.36
C ASP A 121 11.41 17.35 11.52
N ILE A 122 11.29 17.93 10.32
CA ILE A 122 10.16 17.73 9.42
C ILE A 122 10.52 16.70 8.33
N GLU A 123 9.65 15.71 8.15
CA GLU A 123 9.74 14.74 7.06
C GLU A 123 8.44 14.75 6.25
N LEU A 124 8.56 14.77 4.92
CA LEU A 124 7.40 14.77 4.02
C LEU A 124 7.18 13.41 3.39
N GLY A 125 5.98 12.88 3.57
CA GLY A 125 5.52 11.62 3.01
C GLY A 125 5.46 11.57 1.48
N PRO A 126 5.13 10.41 0.90
CA PRO A 126 4.93 10.29 -0.54
C PRO A 126 3.81 11.22 -1.02
N ILE A 127 3.89 11.67 -2.27
CA ILE A 127 2.79 12.41 -2.89
C ILE A 127 1.66 11.43 -3.21
N GLU A 128 0.51 11.65 -2.60
CA GLU A 128 -0.68 10.85 -2.78
C GLU A 128 -1.60 11.53 -3.80
N MET A 129 -1.80 10.90 -4.95
CA MET A 129 -2.70 11.42 -5.98
C MET A 129 -4.10 10.85 -5.74
N LEU A 130 -5.07 11.73 -5.57
CA LEU A 130 -6.47 11.34 -5.48
C LEU A 130 -6.96 10.90 -6.85
N GLN A 131 -7.88 9.94 -6.87
CA GLN A 131 -8.39 9.39 -8.11
C GLN A 131 -9.39 10.36 -8.72
N ASP A 132 -9.14 10.83 -9.95
CA ASP A 132 -10.14 11.60 -10.67
C ASP A 132 -11.32 10.68 -11.04
N ARG A 133 -12.46 10.93 -10.39
CA ARG A 133 -13.65 10.10 -10.49
C ARG A 133 -14.76 10.89 -11.16
N LEU A 134 -15.45 10.24 -12.09
CA LEU A 134 -16.64 10.80 -12.74
C LEU A 134 -17.79 11.03 -11.77
N LEU A 135 -17.91 10.18 -10.75
CA LEU A 135 -18.90 10.29 -9.68
C LEU A 135 -18.19 10.48 -8.34
N HIS A 136 -18.35 11.66 -7.75
CA HIS A 136 -17.81 11.96 -6.43
C HIS A 136 -18.56 11.17 -5.35
N ARG A 137 -17.82 10.48 -4.48
CA ARG A 137 -18.34 9.78 -3.31
C ARG A 137 -17.77 10.46 -2.07
N SER A 138 -18.58 11.26 -1.40
CA SER A 138 -18.15 12.15 -0.32
C SER A 138 -17.93 11.46 1.03
N LYS A 139 -18.26 10.17 1.17
CA LYS A 139 -18.20 9.48 2.47
C LYS A 139 -17.14 8.39 2.50
N GLY A 140 -16.10 8.63 3.31
CA GLY A 140 -15.15 7.61 3.79
C GLY A 140 -14.22 7.02 2.74
N ASP A 141 -14.08 7.64 1.58
CA ASP A 141 -13.17 7.16 0.54
C ASP A 141 -11.89 8.01 0.55
N ALA A 142 -10.81 7.43 1.03
CA ALA A 142 -9.50 8.09 1.14
C ALA A 142 -9.03 8.65 -0.21
N LEU A 143 -9.37 7.99 -1.33
CA LEU A 143 -8.90 8.35 -2.67
C LEU A 143 -9.77 9.39 -3.37
N CYS A 144 -10.82 9.90 -2.75
CA CYS A 144 -11.69 10.90 -3.35
C CYS A 144 -11.11 12.32 -3.23
N PRO A 145 -11.11 13.12 -4.33
CA PRO A 145 -10.77 14.54 -4.28
C PRO A 145 -11.53 15.28 -3.19
N ARG A 146 -10.85 16.16 -2.45
CA ARG A 146 -11.52 16.97 -1.43
C ARG A 146 -12.23 18.15 -2.07
N VAL A 147 -13.38 18.47 -1.50
CA VAL A 147 -14.29 19.49 -2.01
C VAL A 147 -14.63 20.44 -0.87
N SER A 148 -14.61 21.74 -1.13
CA SER A 148 -15.03 22.76 -0.16
C SER A 148 -16.49 22.53 0.24
N PRO A 149 -16.81 22.52 1.55
CA PRO A 149 -18.19 22.38 2.01
C PRO A 149 -19.04 23.61 1.67
N VAL A 150 -18.41 24.77 1.42
CA VAL A 150 -19.10 26.04 1.16
C VAL A 150 -19.53 26.13 -0.31
N ASP A 151 -18.57 25.93 -1.23
CA ASP A 151 -18.78 26.22 -2.65
C ASP A 151 -18.89 24.97 -3.54
N GLY A 152 -18.64 23.78 -3.00
CA GLY A 152 -18.62 22.55 -3.79
C GLY A 152 -17.46 22.48 -4.80
N ARG A 153 -16.49 23.40 -4.72
CA ARG A 153 -15.29 23.42 -5.57
C ARG A 153 -14.25 22.45 -5.03
N ARG A 154 -13.48 21.83 -5.94
CA ARG A 154 -12.34 20.99 -5.56
C ARG A 154 -11.29 21.84 -4.85
N VAL A 155 -10.83 21.38 -3.70
CA VAL A 155 -9.80 22.04 -2.87
C VAL A 155 -8.53 21.23 -2.77
N ALA A 156 -8.55 19.94 -3.09
CA ALA A 156 -7.36 19.12 -3.23
C ALA A 156 -7.59 17.95 -4.19
N ASP A 157 -6.65 17.75 -5.11
CA ASP A 157 -6.54 16.58 -5.99
C ASP A 157 -5.31 15.72 -5.61
N SER A 158 -4.46 16.21 -4.72
CA SER A 158 -3.32 15.48 -4.19
C SER A 158 -2.99 15.90 -2.76
N PHE A 159 -2.31 15.01 -2.04
CA PHE A 159 -1.86 15.23 -0.68
C PHE A 159 -0.37 14.96 -0.50
N VAL A 160 0.21 15.67 0.47
CA VAL A 160 1.53 15.38 1.01
C VAL A 160 1.37 15.24 2.53
N PRO A 161 1.58 14.04 3.10
CA PRO A 161 1.59 13.87 4.55
C PRO A 161 2.82 14.56 5.16
N VAL A 162 2.63 15.18 6.31
CA VAL A 162 3.71 15.80 7.09
C VAL A 162 3.95 14.96 8.34
N TYR A 163 5.19 14.54 8.55
CA TYR A 163 5.65 13.81 9.72
C TYR A 163 6.68 14.65 10.46
N PHE A 164 6.75 14.44 11.78
CA PHE A 164 7.83 14.95 12.61
C PHE A 164 8.75 13.81 13.00
N LYS A 165 10.07 14.02 12.91
CA LYS A 165 11.05 13.04 13.35
C LYS A 165 11.08 13.01 14.87
N GLU A 166 11.10 11.79 15.40
CA GLU A 166 11.15 11.47 16.82
C GLU A 166 12.53 11.82 17.42
N ALA A 167 12.92 13.10 17.46
CA ALA A 167 14.17 13.54 18.09
C ALA A 167 14.05 13.65 19.64
N SER A 168 12.86 13.45 20.19
CA SER A 168 12.43 13.67 21.57
C SER A 168 11.16 12.82 21.80
N PRO A 169 10.65 12.55 23.03
CA PRO A 169 9.35 11.87 23.21
C PRO A 169 8.22 12.72 22.62
N PHE A 170 8.06 12.65 21.31
CA PHE A 170 7.01 13.26 20.53
C PHE A 170 5.86 12.26 20.56
N THR A 171 4.89 12.55 21.40
CA THR A 171 3.73 11.68 21.59
C THR A 171 2.72 11.89 20.47
N GLU A 172 1.79 10.96 20.31
CA GLU A 172 0.67 11.16 19.39
C GLU A 172 -0.17 12.40 19.73
N GLU A 173 -0.25 12.75 21.02
CA GLU A 173 -0.92 13.96 21.49
C GLU A 173 -0.21 15.22 20.99
N ASP A 174 1.12 15.24 20.98
CA ASP A 174 1.92 16.35 20.45
C ASP A 174 1.74 16.49 18.93
N ALA A 175 1.70 15.35 18.21
CA ALA A 175 1.43 15.30 16.78
C ALA A 175 0.07 15.92 16.46
N GLN A 176 -0.96 15.55 17.20
CA GLN A 176 -2.30 16.09 17.03
C GLN A 176 -2.34 17.58 17.35
N ALA A 177 -1.74 18.01 18.46
CA ALA A 177 -1.72 19.41 18.87
C ALA A 177 -1.01 20.30 17.82
N LEU A 178 0.12 19.86 17.26
CA LEU A 178 0.80 20.58 16.19
C LEU A 178 -0.04 20.65 14.92
N GLY A 179 -0.74 19.57 14.59
CA GLY A 179 -1.66 19.55 13.45
C GLY A 179 -2.77 20.58 13.63
N GLU A 180 -3.41 20.60 14.80
CA GLU A 180 -4.47 21.55 15.13
C GLU A 180 -4.00 23.01 15.06
N VAL A 181 -2.78 23.29 15.55
CA VAL A 181 -2.15 24.62 15.42
C VAL A 181 -1.96 24.99 13.95
N LEU A 182 -1.41 24.09 13.14
CA LEU A 182 -1.19 24.35 11.71
C LEU A 182 -2.51 24.61 10.98
N LEU A 183 -3.54 23.81 11.26
CA LEU A 183 -4.87 23.99 10.68
C LEU A 183 -5.45 25.37 11.06
N ALA A 184 -5.34 25.75 12.34
CA ALA A 184 -5.81 27.05 12.81
C ALA A 184 -5.06 28.22 12.13
N MET A 185 -3.73 28.14 12.01
CA MET A 185 -2.93 29.16 11.31
C MET A 185 -3.30 29.26 9.83
N TYR A 186 -3.61 28.13 9.18
CA TYR A 186 -4.06 28.10 7.80
C TYR A 186 -5.44 28.75 7.64
N GLU A 187 -6.39 28.45 8.52
CA GLU A 187 -7.74 29.05 8.52
C GLU A 187 -7.73 30.55 8.83
N LEU A 188 -6.80 31.02 9.68
CA LEU A 188 -6.59 32.43 9.98
C LEU A 188 -5.77 33.18 8.92
N ASN A 189 -5.38 32.50 7.84
CA ASN A 189 -4.59 33.05 6.75
C ASN A 189 -3.19 33.55 7.18
N GLU A 190 -2.64 32.97 8.25
CA GLU A 190 -1.29 33.24 8.75
C GLU A 190 -0.24 32.36 8.05
N ALA A 191 -0.68 31.34 7.31
CA ALA A 191 0.16 30.42 6.54
C ALA A 191 0.41 30.88 5.08
N ALA A 192 0.64 32.19 4.85
CA ALA A 192 0.79 32.74 3.51
C ALA A 192 1.91 32.08 2.70
N ALA A 193 3.04 31.74 3.34
CA ALA A 193 4.15 31.02 2.71
C ALA A 193 3.72 29.65 2.14
N LEU A 194 2.84 28.92 2.83
CA LEU A 194 2.32 27.64 2.33
C LEU A 194 1.36 27.83 1.15
N GLN A 195 0.55 28.90 1.18
CA GLN A 195 -0.36 29.25 0.09
C GLN A 195 0.39 29.70 -1.17
N ASP A 196 1.52 30.39 -1.02
CA ASP A 196 2.40 30.77 -2.13
C ASP A 196 3.05 29.53 -2.79
N LEU A 197 3.32 28.50 -1.99
CA LEU A 197 3.71 27.16 -2.46
C LEU A 197 2.51 26.34 -2.98
N GLY A 198 1.30 26.93 -2.95
CA GLY A 198 0.07 26.41 -3.51
C GLY A 198 -0.59 25.29 -2.73
N VAL A 199 -0.35 25.23 -1.41
CA VAL A 199 -1.22 24.52 -0.48
C VAL A 199 -2.60 25.20 -0.52
N THR A 200 -3.63 24.42 -0.82
CA THR A 200 -5.02 24.90 -0.94
C THR A 200 -5.93 24.34 0.14
N PHE A 201 -5.47 23.32 0.88
CA PHE A 201 -6.25 22.63 1.89
C PHE A 201 -5.32 21.99 2.92
N VAL A 202 -5.76 21.88 4.17
CA VAL A 202 -5.06 21.14 5.23
C VAL A 202 -6.09 20.26 5.91
N GLU A 203 -5.79 18.97 6.08
CA GLU A 203 -6.59 18.07 6.92
C GLU A 203 -5.73 17.41 7.99
N LEU A 204 -6.31 17.22 9.16
CA LEU A 204 -5.73 16.40 10.21
C LEU A 204 -5.95 14.94 9.89
N ASP A 205 -4.94 14.14 10.19
CA ASP A 205 -5.10 12.70 10.09
C ASP A 205 -6.08 12.24 11.16
N SER A 206 -7.13 11.52 10.76
CA SER A 206 -8.02 10.90 11.73
C SER A 206 -7.28 9.76 12.41
N GLU A 207 -7.48 9.56 13.71
CA GLU A 207 -6.94 8.39 14.41
C GLU A 207 -7.23 7.12 13.61
N ASP A 208 -6.17 6.40 13.25
CA ASP A 208 -6.32 5.12 12.59
C ASP A 208 -6.77 4.08 13.61
N VAL A 209 -8.09 4.04 13.85
CA VAL A 209 -8.71 3.04 14.73
C VAL A 209 -8.76 1.66 14.06
N SER A 210 -8.07 1.46 12.92
CA SER A 210 -7.96 0.14 12.28
C SER A 210 -6.98 -0.79 12.98
N ASP A 211 -6.22 -0.29 13.97
CA ASP A 211 -5.36 -1.09 14.83
C ASP A 211 -6.14 -2.28 15.42
N PHE A 212 -5.84 -3.45 14.86
CA PHE A 212 -6.60 -4.65 15.13
C PHE A 212 -6.13 -5.25 16.44
N THR A 213 -6.95 -5.16 17.47
CA THR A 213 -6.71 -5.88 18.73
C THR A 213 -7.11 -7.35 18.55
N PHE A 214 -6.12 -8.25 18.61
CA PHE A 214 -6.35 -9.68 18.49
C PHE A 214 -6.82 -10.28 19.82
N SER A 215 -8.14 -10.42 19.97
CA SER A 215 -8.72 -11.13 21.13
C SER A 215 -8.53 -12.65 21.08
N SER A 216 -8.39 -13.23 19.88
CA SER A 216 -8.05 -14.63 19.69
C SER A 216 -7.21 -14.83 18.43
N ILE A 217 -6.27 -15.79 18.48
CA ILE A 217 -5.40 -16.12 17.35
C ILE A 217 -5.40 -17.64 17.16
N GLY A 218 -5.92 -18.06 16.00
CA GLY A 218 -6.08 -19.48 15.69
C GLY A 218 -7.19 -20.17 16.48
N GLY A 219 -8.16 -19.41 17.00
CA GLY A 219 -9.26 -19.93 17.82
C GLY A 219 -8.92 -20.12 19.30
N GLU A 220 -7.73 -19.73 19.73
CA GLU A 220 -7.34 -19.65 21.14
C GLU A 220 -7.35 -18.18 21.59
N GLU A 221 -7.86 -17.92 22.79
CA GLU A 221 -7.86 -16.59 23.39
C GLU A 221 -6.43 -16.16 23.71
N VAL A 222 -6.15 -14.86 23.49
CA VAL A 222 -4.88 -14.25 23.87
C VAL A 222 -5.04 -13.67 25.27
N SER A 223 -4.23 -14.13 26.23
CA SER A 223 -4.22 -13.56 27.57
C SER A 223 -3.41 -12.26 27.62
N GLU A 224 -3.73 -11.39 28.60
CA GLU A 224 -2.94 -10.18 28.86
C GLU A 224 -1.47 -10.51 29.19
N GLU A 225 -1.24 -11.59 29.95
CA GLU A 225 0.11 -12.08 30.27
C GLU A 225 0.88 -12.50 29.00
N GLU A 226 0.21 -13.14 28.03
CA GLU A 226 0.83 -13.49 26.75
C GLU A 226 1.18 -12.23 25.94
N MET A 227 0.28 -11.25 25.92
CA MET A 227 0.49 -9.97 25.23
C MET A 227 1.68 -9.20 25.81
N GLU A 228 1.75 -9.07 27.13
CA GLU A 228 2.87 -8.42 27.83
C GLU A 228 4.19 -9.17 27.59
N ALA A 229 4.17 -10.50 27.62
CA ALA A 229 5.34 -11.32 27.36
C ALA A 229 5.83 -11.17 25.91
N VAL A 230 4.93 -11.04 24.93
CA VAL A 230 5.28 -10.77 23.52
C VAL A 230 5.84 -9.36 23.37
N SER A 231 5.19 -8.34 23.95
CA SER A 231 5.67 -6.94 23.92
C SER A 231 7.10 -6.83 24.46
N THR A 232 7.35 -7.40 25.64
CA THR A 232 8.67 -7.43 26.28
C THR A 232 9.73 -8.09 25.39
N ARG A 233 9.35 -9.15 24.64
CA ARG A 233 10.28 -9.81 23.70
C ARG A 233 10.59 -8.91 22.50
N TRP A 234 9.60 -8.20 21.96
CA TRP A 234 9.81 -7.28 20.85
C TRP A 234 10.63 -6.07 21.26
N GLU A 235 10.36 -5.45 22.41
CA GLU A 235 11.16 -4.34 22.95
C GLU A 235 12.64 -4.73 23.08
N LYS A 236 12.91 -5.93 23.62
CA LYS A 236 14.29 -6.45 23.71
C LYS A 236 14.94 -6.64 22.34
N ARG A 237 14.19 -7.06 21.31
CA ARG A 237 14.72 -7.20 19.94
C ARG A 237 15.03 -5.84 19.31
N ILE A 238 14.17 -4.84 19.53
CA ILE A 238 14.35 -3.48 19.03
C ILE A 238 15.60 -2.86 19.65
N GLN A 239 15.73 -2.90 20.98
CA GLN A 239 16.92 -2.42 21.69
C GLN A 239 18.21 -3.11 21.21
N GLN A 240 18.14 -4.42 20.93
CA GLN A 240 19.29 -5.14 20.36
C GLN A 240 19.62 -4.63 18.96
N GLN A 241 18.64 -4.45 18.07
CA GLN A 241 18.88 -3.94 16.72
C GLN A 241 19.49 -2.53 16.71
N GLU A 242 19.01 -1.63 17.56
CA GLU A 242 19.56 -0.28 17.72
C GLU A 242 21.03 -0.30 18.19
N SER A 243 21.36 -1.21 19.10
CA SER A 243 22.76 -1.36 19.55
C SER A 243 23.70 -1.82 18.44
N TYR A 244 23.20 -2.58 17.45
CA TYR A 244 24.00 -3.02 16.31
C TYR A 244 24.15 -1.94 15.23
N SER A 245 23.15 -1.08 15.04
CA SER A 245 23.18 -0.04 14.00
C SER A 245 24.11 1.14 14.32
N VAL A 246 24.39 1.39 15.61
CA VAL A 246 25.32 2.45 16.04
C VAL A 246 26.80 2.09 15.82
N ILE A 247 27.11 0.80 15.64
CA ILE A 247 28.48 0.29 15.50
C ILE A 247 28.92 0.17 14.03
N SER A 248 27.97 0.20 13.09
CA SER A 248 28.21 0.09 11.64
C SER A 248 28.29 1.44 10.94
#